data_AF-I3DW50-F1
#
_entry.id   AF-I3DW50-F1
#
_cell.length_a   1.000
_cell.length_b   1.000
_cell.length_c   1.000
_cell.angle_alpha   90.00
_cell.angle_beta   90.00
_cell.angle_gamma   90.00
#
_symmetry.space_group_name_H-M   'P 1'
#
loop_
_entity.id
_entity.type
_entity.pdbx_description
1 polymer ?
#
loop_
_entity_poly.entity_id
_entity_poly.type
_entity_poly.pdbx_seq_one_letter_code
_entity_poly.pdbx_strand_id
1 'polypeptide(L)'
;MFHCINVFSNDLYYLKDENVILIFRTENDRLHIYDVISKKEIDINSVLTKLSQKNLHEVVFHFTPDFKEIETEPRESVPDEVLFIRTNDSINFPRYFKHPITSQA
;
A
#
# COMPACT_ATOMS: atom_id res chain seq x y z
N MET A 1 -0.18 0.57 -14.42
CA MET A 1 0.49 1.88 -14.24
C MET A 1 -0.31 3.09 -14.72
N PHE A 2 -1.46 2.92 -15.41
CA PHE A 2 -2.31 4.05 -15.83
C PHE A 2 -2.83 4.85 -14.62
N HIS A 3 -3.45 4.19 -13.64
CA HIS A 3 -3.98 4.86 -12.45
C HIS A 3 -2.89 5.46 -11.55
N CYS A 4 -1.76 4.77 -11.40
CA CYS A 4 -0.56 5.32 -10.75
C CYS A 4 -0.11 6.67 -11.34
N ILE A 5 -0.02 6.78 -12.66
CA ILE A 5 0.46 8.01 -13.33
C ILE A 5 -0.61 9.10 -13.32
N ASN A 6 -1.88 8.74 -13.49
CA ASN A 6 -2.94 9.73 -13.72
C ASN A 6 -3.62 10.21 -12.43
N VAL A 7 -3.68 9.38 -11.39
CA VAL A 7 -4.40 9.70 -10.15
C VAL A 7 -3.44 10.11 -9.03
N PHE A 8 -2.27 9.48 -8.95
CA PHE A 8 -1.29 9.70 -7.88
C PHE A 8 -0.06 10.49 -8.31
N SER A 9 -0.14 11.26 -9.40
CA SER A 9 1.01 11.99 -9.97
C SER A 9 1.70 12.93 -8.98
N ASN A 10 0.94 13.48 -8.03
CA ASN A 10 1.44 14.44 -7.04
C ASN A 10 1.85 13.78 -5.71
N ASP A 11 1.59 12.48 -5.56
CA ASP A 11 1.81 11.71 -4.33
C ASP A 11 2.98 10.73 -4.48
N LEU A 12 3.85 10.92 -5.48
CA LEU A 12 4.97 10.06 -5.81
C LEU A 12 6.29 10.64 -5.29
N TYR A 13 6.96 9.90 -4.42
CA TYR A 13 8.17 10.32 -3.72
C TYR A 13 9.29 9.31 -3.91
N TYR A 14 10.53 9.78 -4.04
CA TYR A 14 11.72 8.94 -4.11
C TYR A 14 12.56 9.11 -2.85
N LEU A 15 12.67 8.05 -2.04
CA LEU A 15 13.52 7.99 -0.86
C LEU A 15 14.91 7.53 -1.30
N LYS A 16 15.84 8.48 -1.41
CA LYS A 16 17.17 8.25 -1.98
C LYS A 16 18.00 7.23 -1.20
N ASP A 17 17.95 7.27 0.13
CA ASP A 17 18.82 6.41 0.95
C ASP A 17 18.34 4.94 0.91
N GLU A 18 17.02 4.73 0.89
CA GLU A 18 16.41 3.41 0.76
C GLU A 18 16.37 2.92 -0.69
N ASN A 19 16.53 3.82 -1.67
CA ASN A 19 16.35 3.55 -3.10
C ASN A 19 14.96 2.97 -3.40
N VAL A 20 13.93 3.62 -2.85
CA VAL A 20 12.52 3.21 -2.94
C VAL A 20 11.68 4.35 -3.50
N ILE A 21 10.75 4.02 -4.39
CA ILE A 21 9.67 4.92 -4.80
C ILE A 21 8.45 4.60 -3.93
N LEU A 22 7.93 5.62 -3.24
CA LEU A 22 6.72 5.54 -2.44
C LEU A 22 5.61 6.34 -3.10
N ILE A 23 4.40 5.78 -3.06
CA ILE A 23 3.19 6.50 -3.40
C ILE A 23 2.38 6.61 -2.11
N PHE A 24 2.31 7.80 -1.52
CA PHE A 24 1.67 7.98 -0.22
C PHE A 24 1.09 9.37 -0.03
N ARG A 25 0.15 9.48 0.91
CA ARG A 25 -0.39 10.75 1.37
C ARG A 25 -0.63 10.73 2.87
N THR A 26 -0.45 11.88 3.52
CA THR A 26 -0.88 12.08 4.91
C THR A 26 -2.22 12.82 4.92
N GLU A 27 -3.26 12.21 5.47
CA GLU A 27 -4.59 12.82 5.62
C GLU A 27 -5.19 12.42 6.97
N ASN A 28 -5.86 13.36 7.65
CA ASN A 28 -6.57 13.10 8.92
C ASN A 28 -5.71 12.36 9.98
N ASP A 29 -4.45 12.75 10.15
CA ASP A 29 -3.50 12.13 11.10
C ASP A 29 -3.14 10.66 10.77
N ARG A 30 -3.37 10.24 9.51
CA ARG A 30 -3.07 8.91 9.00
C ARG A 30 -2.14 8.96 7.80
N LEU A 31 -1.26 7.96 7.70
CA LEU A 31 -0.36 7.78 6.58
C LEU A 31 -0.96 6.73 5.66
N HIS A 32 -1.48 7.17 4.52
CA HIS A 32 -2.00 6.30 3.48
C HIS A 32 -0.87 5.93 2.52
N ILE A 33 -0.48 4.65 2.52
CA ILE A 33 0.53 4.12 1.59
C ILE A 33 -0.19 3.34 0.50
N TYR A 34 -0.08 3.83 -0.72
CA TYR A 34 -0.73 3.27 -1.90
C TYR A 34 0.15 2.24 -2.61
N ASP A 35 1.46 2.44 -2.61
CA ASP A 35 2.43 1.50 -3.18
C ASP A 35 3.85 1.74 -2.65
N VAL A 36 4.68 0.69 -2.69
CA VAL A 36 6.08 0.70 -2.30
C VAL A 36 6.89 -0.07 -3.35
N ILE A 37 7.62 0.67 -4.19
CA ILE A 37 8.28 0.12 -5.37
C ILE A 37 9.79 0.15 -5.16
N SER A 38 10.41 -1.02 -5.16
CA SER A 38 11.85 -1.19 -4.98
C SER A 38 12.39 -2.31 -5.87
N LYS A 39 13.68 -2.24 -6.18
CA LYS A 39 14.42 -3.32 -6.87
C LYS A 39 14.98 -4.38 -5.91
N LYS A 40 14.96 -4.12 -4.61
CA LYS A 40 15.51 -4.97 -3.55
C LYS A 40 14.50 -5.08 -2.41
N GLU A 41 14.63 -6.11 -1.59
CA GLU A 41 13.91 -6.18 -0.30
C GLU A 41 14.21 -4.91 0.51
N ILE A 42 13.19 -4.36 1.14
CA ILE A 42 13.27 -3.08 1.86
C ILE A 42 13.08 -3.31 3.35
N ASP A 43 13.76 -2.50 4.16
CA ASP A 43 13.42 -2.37 5.56
C ASP A 43 12.26 -1.38 5.69
N ILE A 44 11.04 -1.91 5.85
CA ILE A 44 9.84 -1.08 5.98
C ILE A 44 9.88 -0.19 7.22
N ASN A 45 10.56 -0.61 8.30
CA ASN A 45 10.67 0.21 9.51
C ASN A 45 11.51 1.46 9.28
N SER A 46 12.59 1.36 8.50
CA SER A 46 13.39 2.53 8.09
C SER A 46 12.53 3.54 7.32
N VAL A 47 11.72 3.04 6.38
CA VAL A 47 10.79 3.87 5.60
C VAL A 47 9.76 4.54 6.51
N LEU A 48 9.06 3.77 7.35
CA LEU A 48 8.02 4.30 8.24
C LEU A 48 8.60 5.30 9.25
N THR A 49 9.80 5.07 9.77
CA THR A 49 10.48 6.00 10.68
C THR A 49 10.73 7.35 10.03
N LYS A 50 11.10 7.38 8.75
CA LYS A 50 11.28 8.63 8.00
C LYS A 50 9.98 9.37 7.71
N LEU A 51 8.89 8.63 7.53
CA LEU A 51 7.57 9.19 7.25
C LEU A 51 6.82 9.60 8.52
N SER A 52 7.25 9.11 9.68
CA SER A 52 6.59 9.34 10.96
C SER A 52 6.62 10.83 11.34
N GLN A 53 5.44 11.37 11.64
CA GLN A 53 5.25 12.73 12.13
C GLN A 53 4.62 12.68 13.54
N LYS A 54 4.80 13.73 14.35
CA LYS A 54 4.32 13.76 15.75
C LYS A 54 2.84 13.44 15.93
N ASN A 55 2.01 13.75 14.95
CA ASN A 55 0.55 13.58 15.01
C ASN A 55 0.07 12.33 14.26
N LEU A 56 0.99 11.51 13.73
CA LEU A 56 0.60 10.32 12.99
C LEU A 56 0.21 9.20 13.96
N HIS A 57 -1.01 8.67 13.82
CA HIS A 57 -1.52 7.63 14.73
C HIS A 57 -1.81 6.30 14.06
N GLU A 58 -1.90 6.26 12.72
CA GLU A 58 -2.22 5.06 11.96
C GLU A 58 -1.49 5.06 10.60
N VAL A 59 -1.03 3.88 10.18
CA VAL A 59 -0.54 3.62 8.82
C VAL A 59 -1.56 2.72 8.12
N VAL A 60 -2.03 3.13 6.96
CA VAL A 60 -3.03 2.40 6.17
C VAL A 60 -2.41 2.00 4.84
N PHE A 61 -2.22 0.70 4.64
CA PHE A 61 -1.80 0.13 3.36
C PHE A 61 -3.02 -0.11 2.47
N HIS A 62 -2.99 0.40 1.24
CA HIS A 62 -4.04 0.18 0.22
C HIS A 62 -3.72 -0.98 -0.73
N PHE A 63 -2.88 -1.90 -0.26
CA PHE A 63 -2.52 -3.17 -0.86
C PHE A 63 -2.38 -4.21 0.26
N THR A 64 -2.15 -5.48 -0.08
CA THR A 64 -1.78 -6.51 0.91
C THR A 64 -0.27 -6.50 1.14
N PRO A 65 0.25 -5.93 2.26
CA PRO A 65 1.68 -5.90 2.53
C PRO A 65 2.20 -7.29 2.92
N ASP A 66 3.45 -7.57 2.56
CA ASP A 66 4.16 -8.82 2.83
C ASP A 66 5.46 -8.60 3.64
N PHE A 67 5.59 -7.42 4.26
CA PHE A 67 6.73 -7.08 5.11
C PHE A 67 6.73 -7.91 6.39
N LYS A 68 7.89 -8.49 6.73
CA LYS A 68 8.04 -9.39 7.89
C LYS A 68 8.16 -8.65 9.21
N GLU A 69 8.53 -7.37 9.14
CA GLU A 69 8.90 -6.55 10.28
C GLU A 69 7.71 -5.82 10.93
N ILE A 70 6.52 -5.93 10.35
CA ILE A 70 5.30 -5.29 10.84
C ILE A 70 4.17 -6.31 10.94
N GLU A 71 3.32 -6.12 11.95
CA GLU A 71 2.04 -6.81 12.04
C GLU A 71 0.96 -5.90 11.44
N THR A 72 0.06 -6.48 10.65
CA THR A 72 -1.01 -5.73 10.00
C THR A 72 -2.35 -6.37 10.28
N GLU A 73 -3.34 -5.56 10.59
CA GLU A 73 -4.72 -6.02 10.73
C GLU A 73 -5.51 -5.72 9.45
N PRO A 74 -6.31 -6.68 8.95
CA PRO A 74 -7.17 -6.44 7.80
C PRO A 74 -8.24 -5.42 8.18
N ARG A 75 -8.42 -4.41 7.34
CA ARG A 75 -9.50 -3.42 7.47
C ARG A 75 -10.58 -3.69 6.45
N GLU A 76 -11.81 -3.88 6.91
CA GLU A 76 -12.96 -3.90 6.00
C GLU A 76 -13.10 -2.52 5.35
N SER A 77 -13.12 -2.48 4.03
CA SER A 77 -13.40 -1.28 3.24
C SER A 77 -14.46 -1.64 2.22
N VAL A 78 -15.48 -0.79 2.07
CA VAL A 78 -16.40 -0.89 0.92
C VAL A 78 -15.60 -0.50 -0.31
N PRO A 79 -15.36 -1.43 -1.25
CA PRO A 79 -14.58 -1.09 -2.44
C PRO A 79 -15.42 -0.18 -3.34
N ASP A 80 -14.83 0.91 -3.84
CA ASP A 80 -15.44 1.68 -4.94
C ASP A 80 -15.46 0.86 -6.25
N GLU A 81 -14.56 -0.12 -6.37
CA GLU A 81 -14.44 -1.03 -7.51
C GLU A 81 -14.34 -2.48 -7.06
N VAL A 82 -15.00 -3.38 -7.79
CA VAL A 82 -15.08 -4.81 -7.45
C VAL A 82 -14.17 -5.63 -8.36
N LEU A 83 -13.20 -6.33 -7.78
CA LEU A 83 -12.43 -7.35 -8.48
C LEU A 83 -13.19 -8.67 -8.49
N PHE A 84 -13.50 -9.18 -9.68
CA PHE A 84 -14.10 -10.49 -9.85
C PHE A 84 -13.01 -11.54 -10.10
N ILE A 85 -12.95 -12.56 -9.25
CA ILE A 85 -12.00 -13.66 -9.38
C ILE A 85 -12.78 -14.94 -9.64
N ARG A 86 -12.53 -15.57 -10.78
CA ARG A 86 -13.03 -16.92 -11.06
C ARG A 86 -12.11 -17.93 -10.39
N THR A 87 -12.58 -18.58 -9.33
CA THR A 87 -11.88 -19.69 -8.70
C THR A 87 -12.18 -21.00 -9.43
N ASN A 88 -11.31 -21.99 -9.24
CA ASN A 88 -11.64 -23.39 -9.48
C ASN A 88 -11.84 -24.08 -8.11
N ASP A 89 -12.50 -25.23 -8.10
CA ASP A 89 -12.90 -25.91 -6.85
C ASP A 89 -11.72 -26.33 -5.94
N SER A 90 -10.48 -26.18 -6.40
CA SER A 90 -9.25 -26.54 -5.68
C SER A 90 -8.58 -25.40 -4.91
N ILE A 91 -9.02 -24.14 -5.04
CA ILE A 91 -8.36 -22.99 -4.40
C ILE A 91 -9.25 -22.39 -3.32
N ASN A 92 -8.80 -22.48 -2.06
CA ASN A 92 -9.38 -21.73 -0.96
C ASN A 92 -8.94 -20.26 -1.06
N PHE A 93 -9.87 -19.38 -1.40
CA PHE A 93 -9.60 -17.95 -1.51
C PHE A 93 -9.56 -17.29 -0.12
N PRO A 94 -8.57 -16.43 0.18
CA PRO A 94 -8.49 -15.78 1.48
C PRO A 94 -9.69 -14.86 1.72
N ARG A 95 -10.18 -14.84 2.96
CA ARG A 95 -11.30 -13.97 3.37
C ARG A 95 -10.98 -12.48 3.16
N TYR A 96 -9.72 -12.10 3.37
CA TYR A 96 -9.24 -10.73 3.19
C TYR A 96 -8.25 -10.70 2.04
N PHE A 97 -8.60 -9.96 0.99
CA PHE A 97 -7.78 -9.79 -0.20
C PHE A 97 -8.04 -8.43 -0.82
N LYS A 98 -6.98 -7.75 -1.25
CA LYS A 98 -7.09 -6.49 -2.00
C LYS A 98 -5.96 -6.43 -3.02
N HIS A 99 -6.30 -6.16 -4.28
CA HIS A 99 -5.28 -5.81 -5.27
C HIS A 99 -4.79 -4.38 -5.00
N PRO A 100 -3.52 -4.05 -5.30
CA PRO A 100 -3.03 -2.69 -5.11
C PRO A 100 -3.90 -1.66 -5.85
N ILE A 101 -4.28 -0.58 -5.17
CA ILE A 101 -5.10 0.50 -5.76
C ILE A 101 -4.43 1.16 -6.97
N THR A 102 -3.11 1.08 -7.08
CA THR A 102 -2.33 1.57 -8.23
C THR A 102 -2.49 0.71 -9.50
N SER A 103 -3.10 -0.48 -9.36
CA SER A 103 -3.38 -1.43 -10.45
C SER A 103 -4.80 -1.36 -10.98
N GLN A 104 -5.64 -0.48 -10.45
CA GLN A 104 -6.96 -0.17 -11.02
C GLN A 104 -6.81 0.43 -12.43
N ALA A 105 -7.78 0.17 -13.32
CA ALA A 105 -7.74 0.55 -14.72
C ALA A 105 -9.14 0.89 -15.24
#